data_AF-A0A7J8XFT2-F1
#
_entry.id   AF-A0A7J8XFT2-F1
#
_cell.length_a   1.000
_cell.length_b   1.000
_cell.length_c   1.000
_cell.angle_alpha   90.00
_cell.angle_beta   90.00
_cell.angle_gamma   90.00
#
_symmetry.space_group_name_H-M   'P 1'
#
loop_
_entity.id
_entity.type
_entity.pdbx_description
1 polymer ?
#
loop_
_entity_poly.entity_id
_entity_poly.type
_entity_poly.pdbx_seq_one_letter_code
_entity_poly.pdbx_strand_id
1 'polypeptide(L)'
;MAIRTCFSAFLLLLLPLEFIAVMGVTPPPPLPQCRPIVADDRDLIQFALNLEFLEAEFFLYGALGDGLDVLAPSLAQGGPPPVGGRKANLDPVIRRIIEEFAYQEIGHLRAITESVGGVPRPRLNISAEAFAALFNRAMNTTLSPPFNPYANSLNYLLASYVIPYVGLVGYVGTIPNLVGRTNRELVASLLGVESGQDAVIRTLLYLRANEKVMPYGVTVADFTDRISEIRNRLGRCGMKDEGLKVPKQLGAENRTTSNILSADADSLSYSRTQPEILRTVYGTGDESRPGGFLPNGGVGRIAMRFRAT
;
A
#
# COMPACT_ATOMS: atom_id res chain seq x y z
N MET A 1 -77.93 -9.24 11.07
CA MET A 1 -77.50 -7.87 11.43
C MET A 1 -76.08 -7.98 11.97
N ALA A 2 -75.13 -7.34 11.31
CA ALA A 2 -73.69 -7.60 11.41
C ALA A 2 -73.05 -6.99 12.65
N ILE A 3 -72.08 -7.70 13.27
CA ILE A 3 -70.95 -7.11 14.01
C ILE A 3 -69.69 -7.95 13.75
N ARG A 4 -68.62 -7.20 13.44
CA ARG A 4 -67.23 -7.58 13.13
C ARG A 4 -66.51 -8.26 14.31
N THR A 5 -65.45 -9.02 14.03
CA THR A 5 -64.08 -8.67 14.48
C THR A 5 -62.99 -9.48 13.77
N CYS A 6 -61.94 -8.75 13.40
CA CYS A 6 -60.74 -9.17 12.71
C CYS A 6 -59.66 -9.49 13.76
N PHE A 7 -59.18 -10.74 13.86
CA PHE A 7 -57.98 -11.18 14.61
C PHE A 7 -57.77 -12.64 14.14
N SER A 8 -56.68 -13.12 13.55
CA SER A 8 -55.28 -12.74 13.58
C SER A 8 -54.63 -13.23 12.28
N ALA A 9 -54.26 -12.32 11.39
CA ALA A 9 -53.30 -12.57 10.32
C ALA A 9 -51.87 -12.28 10.79
N PHE A 10 -51.52 -12.72 12.02
CA PHE A 10 -50.26 -12.39 12.69
C PHE A 10 -49.42 -13.61 13.06
N LEU A 11 -49.74 -14.80 12.52
CA LEU A 11 -49.02 -16.05 12.84
C LEU A 11 -48.18 -16.63 11.69
N LEU A 12 -47.99 -15.89 10.59
CA LEU A 12 -47.20 -16.37 9.43
C LEU A 12 -46.00 -15.47 9.08
N LEU A 13 -45.63 -14.53 9.95
CA LEU A 13 -44.46 -13.65 9.79
C LEU A 13 -43.34 -13.91 10.82
N LEU A 14 -43.43 -14.99 11.60
CA LEU A 14 -42.41 -15.36 12.61
C LEU A 14 -41.43 -16.44 12.14
N LEU A 15 -41.58 -16.98 10.92
CA LEU A 15 -40.67 -17.98 10.36
C LEU A 15 -39.51 -17.47 9.46
N PRO A 16 -39.36 -16.18 9.10
CA PRO A 16 -38.10 -15.69 8.53
C PRO A 16 -37.18 -15.01 9.57
N LEU A 17 -37.63 -14.83 10.83
CA LEU A 17 -36.83 -14.10 11.83
C LEU A 17 -35.82 -14.98 12.59
N GLU A 18 -35.98 -16.31 12.60
CA GLU A 18 -35.04 -17.20 13.27
C GLU A 18 -33.82 -17.59 12.40
N PHE A 19 -33.81 -17.23 11.11
CA PHE A 19 -32.63 -17.42 10.25
C PHE A 19 -31.67 -16.22 10.19
N ILE A 20 -31.99 -15.12 10.90
CA ILE A 20 -31.13 -13.92 10.98
C ILE A 20 -30.20 -13.97 12.21
N ALA A 21 -30.45 -14.88 13.16
CA ALA A 21 -29.70 -14.94 14.42
C ALA A 21 -28.37 -15.74 14.35
N VAL A 22 -28.01 -16.36 13.22
CA VAL A 22 -26.81 -17.21 13.11
C VAL A 22 -25.60 -16.51 12.45
N MET A 23 -25.72 -15.27 11.96
CA MET A 23 -24.58 -14.52 11.38
C MET A 23 -24.35 -13.13 12.02
N GLY A 24 -25.00 -12.85 13.15
CA GLY A 24 -24.86 -11.59 13.90
C GLY A 24 -23.59 -11.49 14.76
N VAL A 25 -22.47 -12.08 14.35
CA VAL A 25 -21.18 -11.82 15.01
C VAL A 25 -20.68 -10.50 14.44
N THR A 26 -20.96 -9.38 15.12
CA THR A 26 -20.17 -8.17 14.91
C THR A 26 -18.71 -8.59 15.00
N PRO A 27 -17.89 -8.40 13.95
CA PRO A 27 -16.51 -8.83 14.00
C PRO A 27 -15.85 -8.22 15.24
N PRO A 28 -15.03 -9.00 15.98
CA PRO A 28 -14.40 -8.50 17.18
C PRO A 28 -13.65 -7.20 16.86
N PRO A 29 -13.63 -6.22 17.78
CA PRO A 29 -12.94 -4.97 17.54
C PRO A 29 -11.48 -5.25 17.18
N PRO A 30 -10.86 -4.46 16.29
CA PRO A 30 -9.47 -4.66 15.92
C PRO A 30 -8.59 -4.73 17.17
N LEU A 31 -7.60 -5.63 17.12
CA LEU A 31 -6.58 -5.73 18.15
C LEU A 31 -6.01 -4.33 18.42
N PRO A 32 -5.63 -3.98 19.66
CA PRO A 32 -5.18 -2.62 19.99
C PRO A 32 -4.11 -2.07 19.05
N GLN A 33 -3.15 -2.90 18.63
CA GLN A 33 -2.08 -2.58 17.69
C GLN A 33 -2.52 -2.42 16.22
N CYS A 34 -3.77 -2.68 15.91
CA CYS A 34 -4.38 -2.57 14.58
C CYS A 34 -5.39 -1.41 14.51
N ARG A 35 -5.52 -0.62 15.58
CA ARG A 35 -6.43 0.52 15.62
C ARG A 35 -5.78 1.77 15.01
N PRO A 36 -6.56 2.65 14.35
CA PRO A 36 -6.04 3.92 13.88
C PRO A 36 -5.45 4.75 15.01
N ILE A 37 -4.43 5.54 14.70
CA ILE A 37 -3.87 6.50 15.64
C ILE A 37 -4.76 7.73 15.69
N VAL A 38 -5.15 8.13 16.90
CA VAL A 38 -5.84 9.40 17.12
C VAL A 38 -4.82 10.53 17.01
N ALA A 39 -4.98 11.37 16.00
CA ALA A 39 -4.16 12.54 15.71
C ALA A 39 -5.00 13.57 14.94
N ASP A 40 -4.49 14.80 14.81
CA ASP A 40 -5.13 15.81 13.96
C ASP A 40 -4.89 15.52 12.46
N ASP A 41 -5.70 16.13 11.59
CA ASP A 41 -5.60 15.94 10.14
C ASP A 41 -4.20 16.22 9.60
N ARG A 42 -3.52 17.24 10.14
CA ARG A 42 -2.18 17.63 9.71
C ARG A 42 -1.21 16.48 9.95
N ASP A 43 -1.19 15.93 11.17
CA ASP A 43 -0.32 14.83 11.53
C ASP A 43 -0.62 13.55 10.74
N LEU A 44 -1.91 13.27 10.50
CA LEU A 44 -2.37 12.14 9.69
C LEU A 44 -1.90 12.25 8.23
N ILE A 45 -2.01 13.43 7.63
CA ILE A 45 -1.60 13.68 6.25
C ILE A 45 -0.06 13.76 6.14
N GLN A 46 0.61 14.41 7.09
CA GLN A 46 2.08 14.46 7.11
C GLN A 46 2.72 13.08 7.26
N PHE A 47 2.02 12.10 7.86
CA PHE A 47 2.50 10.72 7.88
C PHE A 47 2.66 10.14 6.48
N ALA A 48 1.75 10.47 5.54
CA ALA A 48 1.81 9.99 4.16
C ALA A 48 3.10 10.41 3.44
N LEU A 49 3.68 11.57 3.80
CA LEU A 49 4.94 12.05 3.23
C LEU A 49 6.09 11.02 3.33
N ASN A 50 6.06 10.10 4.30
CA ASN A 50 7.04 9.01 4.39
C ASN A 50 7.00 8.06 3.18
N LEU A 51 5.81 7.80 2.63
CA LEU A 51 5.60 6.94 1.47
C LEU A 51 5.78 7.76 0.18
N GLU A 52 5.22 8.97 0.13
CA GLU A 52 5.38 9.89 -1.01
C GLU A 52 6.85 10.16 -1.34
N PHE A 53 7.70 10.37 -0.32
CA PHE A 53 9.14 10.51 -0.56
C PHE A 53 9.77 9.20 -1.05
N LEU A 54 9.35 8.05 -0.54
CA LEU A 54 9.86 6.75 -0.98
C LEU A 54 9.52 6.51 -2.46
N GLU A 55 8.28 6.81 -2.86
CA GLU A 55 7.75 6.65 -4.20
C GLU A 55 8.39 7.63 -5.18
N ALA A 56 8.41 8.93 -4.83
CA ALA A 56 9.07 9.96 -5.62
C ALA A 56 10.51 9.59 -5.91
N GLU A 57 11.30 9.30 -4.89
CA GLU A 57 12.71 8.96 -5.08
C GLU A 57 12.88 7.68 -5.89
N PHE A 58 12.13 6.63 -5.58
CA PHE A 58 12.29 5.36 -6.29
C PHE A 58 11.98 5.53 -7.79
N PHE A 59 10.85 6.16 -8.13
CA PHE A 59 10.45 6.39 -9.52
C PHE A 59 11.35 7.38 -10.27
N LEU A 60 11.75 8.48 -9.64
CA LEU A 60 12.68 9.45 -10.23
C LEU A 60 14.02 8.78 -10.56
N TYR A 61 14.61 8.07 -9.60
CA TYR A 61 15.86 7.35 -9.86
C TYR A 61 15.67 6.29 -10.93
N GLY A 62 14.63 5.47 -10.85
CA GLY A 62 14.40 4.40 -11.82
C GLY A 62 14.26 4.90 -13.26
N ALA A 63 13.46 5.94 -13.49
CA ALA A 63 13.21 6.46 -14.83
C ALA A 63 14.33 7.38 -15.35
N LEU A 64 14.84 8.28 -14.50
CA LEU A 64 15.70 9.39 -14.91
C LEU A 64 17.15 9.17 -14.52
N GLY A 65 17.39 8.62 -13.33
CA GLY A 65 18.71 8.43 -12.72
C GLY A 65 19.06 9.47 -11.65
N ASP A 66 18.20 10.45 -11.45
CA ASP A 66 18.34 11.54 -10.47
C ASP A 66 17.11 11.58 -9.55
N GLY A 67 17.26 12.12 -8.34
CA GLY A 67 16.20 12.23 -7.34
C GLY A 67 15.69 13.67 -7.12
N LEU A 68 14.96 13.90 -6.02
CA LEU A 68 14.39 15.22 -5.72
C LEU A 68 15.45 16.31 -5.61
N ASP A 69 16.67 16.00 -5.18
CA ASP A 69 17.76 16.97 -5.03
C ASP A 69 18.13 17.67 -6.36
N VAL A 70 17.80 17.07 -7.50
CA VAL A 70 18.00 17.65 -8.83
C VAL A 70 16.69 18.21 -9.39
N LEU A 71 15.59 17.45 -9.29
CA LEU A 71 14.33 17.78 -9.98
C LEU A 71 13.44 18.76 -9.20
N ALA A 72 13.45 18.72 -7.88
CA ALA A 72 12.61 19.55 -7.01
C ALA A 72 13.23 19.73 -5.61
N PRO A 73 14.44 20.30 -5.47
CA PRO A 73 15.23 20.27 -4.23
C PRO A 73 14.53 20.94 -3.04
N SER A 74 13.67 21.93 -3.28
CA SER A 74 12.90 22.59 -2.23
C SER A 74 11.94 21.63 -1.50
N LEU A 75 11.40 20.62 -2.19
CA LEU A 75 10.46 19.67 -1.60
C LEU A 75 11.13 18.70 -0.62
N ALA A 76 12.43 18.42 -0.78
CA ALA A 76 13.19 17.59 0.15
C ALA A 76 13.31 18.24 1.55
N GLN A 77 13.09 19.56 1.67
CA GLN A 77 13.08 20.31 2.93
C GLN A 77 14.33 20.07 3.78
N GLY A 78 15.49 20.00 3.13
CA GLY A 78 16.79 19.76 3.77
C GLY A 78 17.02 18.33 4.26
N GLY A 79 16.09 17.41 3.99
CA GLY A 79 16.27 15.98 4.26
C GLY A 79 17.37 15.37 3.37
N PRO A 80 18.09 14.34 3.83
CA PRO A 80 19.25 13.82 3.12
C PRO A 80 18.86 12.96 1.90
N PRO A 81 19.74 12.85 0.87
CA PRO A 81 19.47 12.05 -0.32
C PRO A 81 19.24 10.56 0.01
N PRO A 82 18.43 9.84 -0.79
CA PRO A 82 18.22 8.42 -0.61
C PRO A 82 19.53 7.64 -0.85
N VAL A 83 19.65 6.49 -0.21
CA VAL A 83 20.78 5.57 -0.43
C VAL A 83 20.43 4.58 -1.54
N GLY A 84 21.36 4.41 -2.49
CA GLY A 84 21.34 3.32 -3.46
C GLY A 84 20.41 3.50 -4.67
N GLY A 85 19.82 4.69 -4.85
CA GLY A 85 19.06 5.04 -6.04
C GLY A 85 19.91 4.92 -7.30
N ARG A 86 19.36 4.29 -8.35
CA ARG A 86 20.02 4.11 -9.65
C ARG A 86 19.01 4.19 -10.79
N LYS A 87 19.50 4.59 -11.97
CA LYS A 87 18.73 4.44 -13.20
C LYS A 87 18.47 2.97 -13.49
N ALA A 88 17.21 2.61 -13.66
CA ALA A 88 16.81 1.26 -14.02
C ALA A 88 16.98 1.03 -15.53
N ASN A 89 17.30 -0.20 -15.92
CA ASN A 89 17.31 -0.63 -17.32
C ASN A 89 15.88 -0.93 -17.79
N LEU A 90 15.09 0.11 -18.02
CA LEU A 90 13.70 -0.01 -18.44
C LEU A 90 13.58 0.00 -19.95
N ASP A 91 12.69 -0.83 -20.48
CA ASP A 91 12.24 -0.69 -21.86
C ASP A 91 11.56 0.68 -22.08
N PRO A 92 11.47 1.17 -23.32
CA PRO A 92 10.99 2.53 -23.58
C PRO A 92 9.58 2.81 -23.05
N VAL A 93 8.68 1.82 -23.06
CA VAL A 93 7.29 2.01 -22.62
C VAL A 93 7.24 2.10 -21.10
N ILE A 94 7.85 1.13 -20.41
CA ILE A 94 7.89 1.14 -18.95
C ILE A 94 8.63 2.36 -18.43
N ARG A 95 9.72 2.79 -19.08
CA ARG A 95 10.41 4.03 -18.71
C ARG A 95 9.48 5.24 -18.73
N ARG A 96 8.65 5.40 -19.76
CA ARG A 96 7.71 6.53 -19.87
C ARG A 96 6.61 6.49 -18.81
N ILE A 97 6.12 5.30 -18.49
CA ILE A 97 5.13 5.10 -17.42
C ILE A 97 5.73 5.48 -16.06
N ILE A 98 6.91 4.96 -15.72
CA ILE A 98 7.57 5.26 -14.44
C ILE A 98 8.00 6.74 -14.37
N GLU A 99 8.39 7.35 -15.50
CA GLU A 99 8.65 8.78 -15.59
C GLU A 99 7.40 9.62 -15.27
N GLU A 100 6.22 9.22 -15.74
CA GLU A 100 4.97 9.88 -15.40
C GLU A 100 4.66 9.78 -13.90
N PHE A 101 4.80 8.59 -13.31
CA PHE A 101 4.59 8.39 -11.87
C PHE A 101 5.55 9.27 -11.07
N ALA A 102 6.84 9.28 -11.44
CA ALA A 102 7.84 10.11 -10.79
C ALA A 102 7.46 11.60 -10.72
N TYR A 103 6.88 12.15 -11.79
CA TYR A 103 6.41 13.54 -11.81
C TYR A 103 5.10 13.75 -11.04
N GLN A 104 4.23 12.74 -10.99
CA GLN A 104 3.03 12.77 -10.15
C GLN A 104 3.40 12.81 -8.67
N GLU A 105 4.39 12.03 -8.22
CA GLU A 105 4.85 12.05 -6.82
C GLU A 105 5.47 13.39 -6.40
N ILE A 106 6.17 14.08 -7.32
CA ILE A 106 6.58 15.48 -7.08
C ILE A 106 5.35 16.38 -6.85
N GLY A 107 4.27 16.14 -7.59
CA GLY A 107 2.99 16.83 -7.43
C GLY A 107 2.32 16.53 -6.10
N HIS A 108 2.28 15.26 -5.68
CA HIS A 108 1.72 14.84 -4.40
C HIS A 108 2.47 15.46 -3.21
N LEU A 109 3.80 15.39 -3.21
CA LEU A 109 4.66 16.03 -2.20
C LEU A 109 4.36 17.53 -2.09
N ARG A 110 4.21 18.21 -3.23
CA ARG A 110 3.87 19.64 -3.27
C ARG A 110 2.47 19.91 -2.72
N ALA A 111 1.47 19.18 -3.19
CA ALA A 111 0.07 19.35 -2.77
C ALA A 111 -0.09 19.16 -1.25
N ILE A 112 0.54 18.13 -0.68
CA ILE A 112 0.53 17.90 0.76
C ILE A 112 1.28 19.03 1.49
N THR A 113 2.48 19.37 1.04
CA THR A 113 3.32 20.39 1.69
C THR A 113 2.64 21.76 1.71
N GLU A 114 1.98 22.16 0.62
CA GLU A 114 1.25 23.42 0.54
C GLU A 114 -0.05 23.42 1.37
N SER A 115 -0.69 22.27 1.53
CA SER A 115 -1.99 22.17 2.23
C SER A 115 -1.85 22.09 3.76
N VAL A 116 -0.92 21.26 4.27
CA VAL A 116 -0.81 20.98 5.71
C VAL A 116 0.60 21.25 6.27
N GLY A 117 1.50 21.78 5.44
CA GLY A 117 2.91 21.92 5.77
C GLY A 117 3.68 20.61 5.57
N GLY A 118 4.95 20.72 5.22
CA GLY A 118 5.80 19.57 4.97
C GLY A 118 6.57 19.06 6.19
N VAL A 119 7.36 18.02 5.96
CA VAL A 119 8.41 17.51 6.86
C VAL A 119 9.68 17.28 6.04
N PRO A 120 10.89 17.39 6.63
CA PRO A 120 12.12 17.02 5.94
C PRO A 120 12.07 15.57 5.45
N ARG A 121 12.51 15.31 4.21
CA ARG A 121 12.61 13.96 3.64
C ARG A 121 13.33 13.02 4.62
N PRO A 122 12.77 11.85 4.98
CA PRO A 122 13.46 10.90 5.83
C PRO A 122 14.68 10.31 5.12
N ARG A 123 15.60 9.70 5.88
CA ARG A 123 16.65 8.88 5.25
C ARG A 123 15.99 7.66 4.62
N LEU A 124 15.98 7.61 3.30
CA LEU A 124 15.48 6.49 2.51
C LEU A 124 16.60 5.53 2.11
N ASN A 125 16.27 4.26 1.97
CA ASN A 125 17.14 3.23 1.42
C ASN A 125 16.42 2.47 0.31
N ILE A 126 16.67 2.89 -0.93
CA ILE A 126 16.12 2.29 -2.15
C ILE A 126 17.16 1.41 -2.86
N SER A 127 18.22 1.01 -2.16
CA SER A 127 19.29 0.17 -2.71
C SER A 127 18.80 -1.21 -3.13
N ALA A 128 19.51 -1.83 -4.08
CA ALA A 128 19.25 -3.20 -4.49
C ALA A 128 19.33 -4.18 -3.30
N GLU A 129 20.21 -3.91 -2.34
CA GLU A 129 20.38 -4.70 -1.12
C GLU A 129 19.12 -4.64 -0.22
N ALA A 130 18.47 -3.49 -0.11
CA ALA A 130 17.22 -3.35 0.64
C ALA A 130 16.08 -4.16 0.02
N PHE A 131 15.92 -4.08 -1.31
CA PHE A 131 14.95 -4.89 -2.03
C PHE A 131 15.29 -6.38 -1.96
N ALA A 132 16.56 -6.77 -2.12
CA ALA A 132 16.99 -8.15 -1.97
C ALA A 132 16.65 -8.72 -0.59
N ALA A 133 16.85 -7.95 0.48
CA ALA A 133 16.50 -8.38 1.84
C ALA A 133 15.00 -8.63 2.00
N LEU A 134 14.15 -7.72 1.48
CA LEU A 134 12.70 -7.89 1.51
C LEU A 134 12.26 -9.12 0.69
N PHE A 135 12.81 -9.26 -0.52
CA PHE A 135 12.44 -10.33 -1.45
C PHE A 135 12.92 -11.69 -0.93
N ASN A 136 14.09 -11.77 -0.30
CA ASN A 136 14.53 -12.99 0.38
C ASN A 136 13.54 -13.40 1.49
N ARG A 137 13.05 -12.41 2.26
CA ARG A 137 12.05 -12.65 3.31
C ARG A 137 10.71 -13.09 2.73
N ALA A 138 10.26 -12.49 1.63
CA ALA A 138 9.04 -12.89 0.91
C ALA A 138 9.14 -14.33 0.38
N MET A 139 10.28 -14.66 -0.23
CA MET A 139 10.54 -15.95 -0.82
C MET A 139 10.88 -17.04 0.20
N ASN A 140 11.14 -16.66 1.45
CA ASN A 140 11.64 -17.52 2.53
C ASN A 140 12.92 -18.28 2.11
N THR A 141 13.80 -17.62 1.35
CA THR A 141 15.07 -18.15 0.88
C THR A 141 15.99 -17.01 0.44
N THR A 142 17.29 -17.26 0.32
CA THR A 142 18.22 -16.30 -0.28
C THR A 142 18.21 -16.46 -1.80
N LEU A 143 17.73 -15.45 -2.51
CA LEU A 143 17.76 -15.40 -3.97
C LEU A 143 19.21 -15.26 -4.46
N SER A 144 19.56 -16.05 -5.48
CA SER A 144 20.87 -16.01 -6.14
C SER A 144 20.68 -15.84 -7.65
N PRO A 145 21.20 -14.76 -8.26
CA PRO A 145 21.83 -13.61 -7.61
C PRO A 145 20.82 -12.81 -6.76
N PRO A 146 21.28 -11.94 -5.83
CA PRO A 146 20.38 -11.07 -5.06
C PRO A 146 19.42 -10.31 -5.98
N PHE A 147 18.18 -10.14 -5.55
CA PHE A 147 17.18 -9.41 -6.34
C PHE A 147 17.62 -7.96 -6.53
N ASN A 148 17.69 -7.52 -7.79
CA ASN A 148 18.05 -6.16 -8.15
C ASN A 148 16.86 -5.50 -8.85
N PRO A 149 16.24 -4.46 -8.26
CA PRO A 149 15.09 -3.78 -8.85
C PRO A 149 15.46 -3.03 -10.14
N TYR A 150 16.72 -2.61 -10.29
CA TYR A 150 17.19 -1.78 -11.41
C TYR A 150 17.61 -2.60 -12.64
N ALA A 151 17.58 -3.93 -12.57
CA ALA A 151 18.18 -4.80 -13.58
C ALA A 151 17.43 -4.82 -14.93
N ASN A 152 16.10 -4.76 -14.90
CA ASN A 152 15.23 -4.79 -16.08
C ASN A 152 13.80 -4.35 -15.70
N SER A 153 12.94 -4.14 -16.69
CA SER A 153 11.53 -3.75 -16.49
C SER A 153 10.73 -4.70 -15.59
N LEU A 154 10.90 -6.02 -15.70
CA LEU A 154 10.12 -6.97 -14.90
C LEU A 154 10.52 -6.90 -13.42
N ASN A 155 11.82 -6.86 -13.13
CA ASN A 155 12.33 -6.65 -11.78
C ASN A 155 11.87 -5.32 -11.21
N TYR A 156 11.88 -4.27 -12.02
CA TYR A 156 11.44 -2.95 -11.58
C TYR A 156 9.93 -2.94 -11.26
N LEU A 157 9.09 -3.54 -12.10
CA LEU A 157 7.66 -3.66 -11.84
C LEU A 157 7.36 -4.50 -10.59
N LEU A 158 8.08 -5.60 -10.36
CA LEU A 158 7.96 -6.40 -9.13
C LEU A 158 8.39 -5.60 -7.89
N ALA A 159 9.42 -4.77 -8.01
CA ALA A 159 9.84 -3.88 -6.94
C ALA A 159 8.80 -2.77 -6.68
N SER A 160 8.29 -2.14 -7.74
CA SER A 160 7.22 -1.15 -7.65
C SER A 160 5.95 -1.73 -7.05
N TYR A 161 5.60 -2.99 -7.31
CA TYR A 161 4.44 -3.65 -6.70
C TYR A 161 4.43 -3.61 -5.17
N VAL A 162 5.59 -3.45 -4.53
CA VAL A 162 5.73 -3.32 -3.07
C VAL A 162 5.24 -1.96 -2.54
N ILE A 163 5.41 -0.87 -3.30
CA ILE A 163 5.41 0.48 -2.74
C ILE A 163 4.04 1.18 -2.84
N PRO A 164 3.47 1.51 -4.02
CA PRO A 164 2.25 2.33 -4.12
C PRO A 164 1.04 1.68 -3.47
N TYR A 165 0.96 0.36 -3.52
CA TYR A 165 -0.10 -0.36 -2.82
C TYR A 165 -0.10 -0.09 -1.30
N VAL A 166 1.06 0.14 -0.67
CA VAL A 166 1.14 0.51 0.76
C VAL A 166 0.68 1.97 0.96
N GLY A 167 0.96 2.85 0.00
CA GLY A 167 0.46 4.24 -0.06
C GLY A 167 -1.05 4.31 -0.11
N LEU A 168 -1.66 3.70 -1.14
CA LEU A 168 -3.10 3.77 -1.39
C LEU A 168 -3.93 3.20 -0.23
N VAL A 169 -3.54 2.05 0.33
CA VAL A 169 -4.28 1.46 1.46
C VAL A 169 -4.09 2.29 2.75
N GLY A 170 -2.99 3.05 2.83
CA GLY A 170 -2.79 4.05 3.87
C GLY A 170 -3.74 5.23 3.74
N TYR A 171 -4.02 5.69 2.51
CA TYR A 171 -5.04 6.71 2.27
C TYR A 171 -6.44 6.22 2.59
N VAL A 172 -6.81 5.01 2.18
CA VAL A 172 -8.10 4.39 2.55
C VAL A 172 -8.25 4.32 4.07
N GLY A 173 -7.18 3.97 4.80
CA GLY A 173 -7.17 3.95 6.27
C GLY A 173 -7.19 5.34 6.92
N THR A 174 -6.69 6.36 6.24
CA THR A 174 -6.58 7.73 6.78
C THR A 174 -7.88 8.51 6.62
N ILE A 175 -8.53 8.43 5.46
CA ILE A 175 -9.72 9.25 5.11
C ILE A 175 -10.82 9.23 6.19
N PRO A 176 -11.22 8.08 6.77
CA PRO A 176 -12.27 8.05 7.79
C PRO A 176 -11.93 8.82 9.08
N ASN A 177 -10.64 9.05 9.34
CA ASN A 177 -10.15 9.71 10.55
C ASN A 177 -9.93 11.21 10.37
N LEU A 178 -10.06 11.73 9.13
CA LEU A 178 -9.95 13.16 8.85
C LEU A 178 -11.23 13.89 9.22
N VAL A 179 -11.10 15.10 9.76
CA VAL A 179 -12.23 15.96 10.17
C VAL A 179 -12.53 17.01 9.10
N GLY A 180 -11.50 17.65 8.54
CA GLY A 180 -11.62 18.75 7.61
C GLY A 180 -12.05 18.31 6.21
N ARG A 181 -13.04 19.01 5.64
CA ARG A 181 -13.54 18.71 4.28
C ARG A 181 -12.44 18.83 3.23
N THR A 182 -11.66 19.92 3.25
CA THR A 182 -10.55 20.15 2.32
C THR A 182 -9.45 19.09 2.45
N ASN A 183 -9.19 18.62 3.67
CA ASN A 183 -8.23 17.56 3.92
C ASN A 183 -8.70 16.20 3.39
N ARG A 184 -9.99 15.87 3.56
CA ARG A 184 -10.59 14.68 2.92
C ARG A 184 -10.55 14.77 1.40
N GLU A 185 -10.84 15.95 0.84
CA GLU A 185 -10.78 16.19 -0.61
C GLU A 185 -9.38 16.01 -1.17
N LEU A 186 -8.35 16.56 -0.49
CA LEU A 186 -6.95 16.35 -0.84
C LEU A 186 -6.61 14.87 -0.84
N VAL A 187 -6.86 14.17 0.28
CA VAL A 187 -6.46 12.77 0.43
C VAL A 187 -7.25 11.84 -0.50
N ALA A 188 -8.53 12.10 -0.74
CA ALA A 188 -9.31 11.36 -1.72
C ALA A 188 -8.81 11.58 -3.16
N SER A 189 -8.31 12.78 -3.49
CA SER A 189 -7.74 13.08 -4.80
C SER A 189 -6.41 12.36 -5.01
N LEU A 190 -5.55 12.32 -3.98
CA LEU A 190 -4.30 11.55 -3.98
C LEU A 190 -4.58 10.05 -4.17
N LEU A 191 -5.52 9.50 -3.38
CA LEU A 191 -5.95 8.09 -3.49
C LEU A 191 -6.33 7.69 -4.93
N GLY A 192 -6.99 8.59 -5.68
CA GLY A 192 -7.38 8.32 -7.07
C GLY A 192 -6.19 8.06 -7.99
N VAL A 193 -5.12 8.85 -7.86
CA VAL A 193 -3.90 8.71 -8.67
C VAL A 193 -3.13 7.46 -8.23
N GLU A 194 -2.90 7.30 -6.93
CA GLU A 194 -2.23 6.13 -6.34
C GLU A 194 -2.88 4.80 -6.76
N SER A 195 -4.21 4.75 -6.72
CA SER A 195 -4.97 3.57 -7.16
C SER A 195 -4.77 3.29 -8.65
N GLY A 196 -4.65 4.33 -9.47
CA GLY A 196 -4.36 4.20 -10.90
C GLY A 196 -2.95 3.67 -11.17
N GLN A 197 -1.95 4.16 -10.43
CA GLN A 197 -0.58 3.69 -10.54
C GLN A 197 -0.45 2.21 -10.15
N ASP A 198 -1.04 1.79 -9.03
CA ASP A 198 -1.08 0.38 -8.62
C ASP A 198 -1.78 -0.48 -9.68
N ALA A 199 -2.94 -0.05 -10.20
CA ALA A 199 -3.66 -0.77 -11.24
C ALA A 199 -2.81 -0.95 -12.52
N VAL A 200 -2.04 0.05 -12.93
CA VAL A 200 -1.13 -0.04 -14.08
C VAL A 200 -0.02 -1.04 -13.81
N ILE A 201 0.65 -0.97 -12.65
CA ILE A 201 1.72 -1.91 -12.27
C ILE A 201 1.18 -3.34 -12.25
N ARG A 202 0.03 -3.55 -11.57
CA ARG A 202 -0.62 -4.86 -11.46
C ARG A 202 -1.06 -5.39 -12.81
N THR A 203 -1.59 -4.55 -13.70
CA THR A 203 -1.95 -4.95 -15.07
C THR A 203 -0.74 -5.41 -15.86
N LEU A 204 0.36 -4.64 -15.82
CA LEU A 204 1.59 -4.97 -16.53
C LEU A 204 2.21 -6.28 -16.03
N LEU A 205 2.15 -6.53 -14.72
CA LEU A 205 2.56 -7.82 -14.15
C LEU A 205 1.58 -8.95 -14.51
N TYR A 206 0.28 -8.67 -14.52
CA TYR A 206 -0.76 -9.67 -14.81
C TYR A 206 -0.65 -10.21 -16.24
N LEU A 207 -0.33 -9.34 -17.20
CA LEU A 207 -0.02 -9.75 -18.59
C LEU A 207 1.13 -10.75 -18.67
N ARG A 208 2.02 -10.75 -17.66
CA ARG A 208 3.19 -11.62 -17.53
C ARG A 208 3.04 -12.65 -16.42
N ALA A 209 1.84 -12.87 -15.89
CA ALA A 209 1.61 -13.66 -14.67
C ALA A 209 2.21 -15.08 -14.73
N ASN A 210 2.24 -15.70 -15.91
CA ASN A 210 2.78 -17.05 -16.11
C ASN A 210 4.26 -17.07 -16.52
N GLU A 211 4.87 -15.91 -16.77
CA GLU A 211 6.29 -15.78 -17.09
C GLU A 211 7.11 -16.14 -15.84
N LYS A 212 8.23 -16.86 -16.03
CA LYS A 212 9.17 -17.13 -14.93
C LYS A 212 10.11 -15.95 -14.75
N VAL A 213 10.22 -15.46 -13.52
CA VAL A 213 11.22 -14.47 -13.13
C VAL A 213 12.57 -15.15 -13.11
N MET A 214 13.36 -14.97 -14.17
CA MET A 214 14.69 -15.58 -14.29
C MET A 214 15.72 -14.81 -13.46
N PRO A 215 16.68 -15.49 -12.80
CA PRO A 215 16.92 -16.95 -12.83
C PRO A 215 16.20 -17.73 -11.70
N TYR A 216 15.30 -17.10 -10.95
CA TYR A 216 14.67 -17.70 -9.75
C TYR A 216 13.71 -18.84 -10.05
N GLY A 217 13.18 -18.91 -11.28
CA GLY A 217 12.31 -20.00 -11.74
C GLY A 217 10.89 -19.96 -11.17
N VAL A 218 10.53 -18.89 -10.46
CA VAL A 218 9.21 -18.64 -9.88
C VAL A 218 8.38 -17.79 -10.84
N THR A 219 7.08 -18.07 -10.99
CA THR A 219 6.24 -17.28 -11.90
C THR A 219 6.00 -15.88 -11.34
N VAL A 220 5.68 -14.91 -12.19
CA VAL A 220 5.32 -13.55 -11.75
C VAL A 220 4.14 -13.57 -10.77
N ALA A 221 3.11 -14.40 -11.02
CA ALA A 221 1.98 -14.55 -10.12
C ALA A 221 2.43 -15.04 -8.72
N ASP A 222 3.17 -16.14 -8.66
CA ASP A 222 3.66 -16.69 -7.37
C ASP A 222 4.59 -15.70 -6.66
N PHE A 223 5.34 -14.89 -7.42
CA PHE A 223 6.19 -13.85 -6.88
C PHE A 223 5.36 -12.77 -6.19
N THR A 224 4.31 -12.27 -6.85
CA THR A 224 3.40 -11.29 -6.27
C THR A 224 2.62 -11.84 -5.07
N ASP A 225 2.20 -13.09 -5.11
CA ASP A 225 1.51 -13.74 -3.98
C ASP A 225 2.41 -13.72 -2.72
N ARG A 226 3.70 -14.06 -2.88
CA ARG A 226 4.68 -14.05 -1.78
C ARG A 226 4.97 -12.64 -1.26
N ILE A 227 4.98 -11.64 -2.14
CA ILE A 227 5.12 -10.23 -1.75
C ILE A 227 3.89 -9.80 -0.91
N SER A 228 2.68 -10.14 -1.35
CA SER A 228 1.47 -9.80 -0.61
C SER A 228 1.40 -10.49 0.75
N GLU A 229 1.75 -11.78 0.79
CA GLU A 229 1.82 -12.54 2.04
C GLU A 229 2.80 -11.92 3.05
N ILE A 230 3.99 -11.50 2.61
CA ILE A 230 4.94 -10.89 3.53
C ILE A 230 4.46 -9.53 4.02
N ARG A 231 3.81 -8.71 3.17
CA ARG A 231 3.21 -7.43 3.61
C ARG A 231 2.11 -7.66 4.62
N ASN A 232 1.27 -8.67 4.47
CA ASN A 232 0.25 -9.04 5.46
C ASN A 232 0.88 -9.50 6.78
N ARG A 233 1.90 -10.36 6.71
CA ARG A 233 2.62 -10.86 7.89
C ARG A 233 3.31 -9.73 8.66
N LEU A 234 3.94 -8.79 7.96
CA LEU A 234 4.57 -7.62 8.56
C LEU A 234 3.53 -6.67 9.18
N GLY A 235 2.38 -6.49 8.53
CA GLY A 235 1.27 -5.69 9.05
C GLY A 235 0.61 -6.28 10.31
N ARG A 236 0.67 -7.60 10.52
CA ARG A 236 0.13 -8.33 11.70
C ARG A 236 -1.35 -8.06 12.02
N CYS A 237 -2.13 -7.58 11.05
CA CYS A 237 -3.50 -7.11 11.25
C CYS A 237 -4.48 -7.70 10.21
N GLY A 238 -4.23 -8.95 9.82
CA GLY A 238 -5.06 -9.70 8.87
C GLY A 238 -4.57 -9.62 7.42
N MET A 239 -5.39 -10.16 6.52
CA MET A 239 -5.19 -10.10 5.08
C MET A 239 -5.69 -8.74 4.57
N LYS A 240 -4.77 -7.95 4.01
CA LYS A 240 -5.03 -6.60 3.51
C LYS A 240 -4.27 -6.35 2.20
N ASP A 241 -4.05 -7.43 1.47
CA ASP A 241 -3.25 -7.51 0.26
C ASP A 241 -3.31 -8.94 -0.28
N GLU A 242 -3.35 -9.07 -1.58
CA GLU A 242 -3.40 -10.33 -2.31
C GLU A 242 -2.64 -10.16 -3.64
N GLY A 243 -2.05 -11.24 -4.13
CA GLY A 243 -1.31 -11.23 -5.38
C GLY A 243 -2.22 -11.14 -6.62
N LEU A 244 -1.63 -11.28 -7.80
CA LEU A 244 -2.32 -11.04 -9.09
C LEU A 244 -3.38 -12.09 -9.43
N LYS A 245 -3.28 -13.27 -8.82
CA LYS A 245 -4.23 -14.37 -8.97
C LYS A 245 -4.62 -14.88 -7.59
N VAL A 246 -5.89 -15.21 -7.45
CA VAL A 246 -6.44 -15.76 -6.21
C VAL A 246 -7.30 -16.98 -6.49
N PRO A 247 -7.50 -17.87 -5.51
CA PRO A 247 -8.56 -18.87 -5.58
C PRO A 247 -9.90 -18.24 -5.94
N LYS A 248 -10.74 -18.97 -6.67
CA LYS A 248 -12.03 -18.44 -7.17
C LYS A 248 -12.93 -17.93 -6.05
N GLN A 249 -12.79 -18.44 -4.83
CA GLN A 249 -13.54 -18.06 -3.62
C GLN A 249 -13.09 -16.72 -3.00
N LEU A 250 -11.95 -16.17 -3.44
CA LEU A 250 -11.47 -14.86 -3.00
C LEU A 250 -11.62 -13.81 -4.12
N GLY A 251 -11.74 -14.23 -5.37
CA GLY A 251 -11.96 -13.29 -6.47
C GLY A 251 -13.37 -12.72 -6.47
N ALA A 252 -13.54 -11.57 -7.14
CA ALA A 252 -14.79 -10.83 -7.20
C ALA A 252 -16.03 -11.72 -7.45
N GLU A 253 -17.05 -11.55 -6.62
CA GLU A 253 -18.30 -12.31 -6.63
C GLU A 253 -18.13 -13.83 -6.54
N ASN A 254 -16.97 -14.32 -6.07
CA ASN A 254 -16.56 -15.73 -6.10
C ASN A 254 -16.54 -16.34 -7.51
N ARG A 255 -16.27 -15.53 -8.54
CA ARG A 255 -16.48 -15.91 -9.95
C ARG A 255 -15.24 -15.85 -10.82
N THR A 256 -14.17 -15.21 -10.37
CA THR A 256 -12.93 -15.04 -11.12
C THR A 256 -11.72 -15.43 -10.28
N THR A 257 -10.62 -15.79 -10.94
CA THR A 257 -9.30 -15.97 -10.29
C THR A 257 -8.38 -14.78 -10.55
N SER A 258 -8.83 -13.79 -11.33
CA SER A 258 -8.09 -12.56 -11.61
C SER A 258 -8.19 -11.61 -10.42
N ASN A 259 -7.07 -10.99 -10.04
CA ASN A 259 -7.00 -10.05 -8.94
C ASN A 259 -6.11 -8.84 -9.27
N ILE A 260 -6.38 -8.21 -10.41
CA ILE A 260 -5.65 -7.01 -10.85
C ILE A 260 -5.89 -5.85 -9.88
N LEU A 261 -7.12 -5.67 -9.40
CA LEU A 261 -7.48 -4.70 -8.37
C LEU A 261 -7.75 -5.47 -7.07
N SER A 262 -6.79 -5.46 -6.14
CA SER A 262 -6.94 -6.19 -4.87
C SER A 262 -7.89 -5.45 -3.93
N ALA A 263 -8.94 -6.14 -3.52
CA ALA A 263 -10.02 -5.62 -2.71
C ALA A 263 -10.62 -6.70 -1.81
N ASP A 264 -11.45 -6.31 -0.85
CA ASP A 264 -12.18 -7.25 0.01
C ASP A 264 -13.38 -7.90 -0.72
N ALA A 265 -14.18 -8.65 0.02
CA ALA A 265 -15.33 -9.38 -0.53
C ALA A 265 -16.39 -8.45 -1.17
N ASP A 266 -16.48 -7.19 -0.75
CA ASP A 266 -17.37 -6.18 -1.29
C ASP A 266 -16.70 -5.33 -2.39
N SER A 267 -15.51 -5.74 -2.85
CA SER A 267 -14.67 -5.00 -3.78
C SER A 267 -14.27 -3.61 -3.26
N LEU A 268 -14.16 -3.45 -1.94
CA LEU A 268 -13.62 -2.25 -1.31
C LEU A 268 -12.11 -2.39 -1.13
N SER A 269 -11.37 -1.32 -1.43
CA SER A 269 -9.93 -1.30 -1.19
C SER A 269 -9.63 -1.55 0.29
N TYR A 270 -8.62 -2.37 0.56
CA TYR A 270 -8.16 -2.59 1.91
C TYR A 270 -7.64 -1.30 2.56
N SER A 271 -7.64 -1.27 3.90
CA SER A 271 -7.11 -0.15 4.67
C SER A 271 -5.99 -0.61 5.59
N ARG A 272 -4.90 0.15 5.68
CA ARG A 272 -3.85 -0.04 6.70
C ARG A 272 -3.74 1.19 7.59
N THR A 273 -3.51 0.95 8.87
CA THR A 273 -3.18 1.99 9.85
C THR A 273 -1.70 2.35 9.77
N GLN A 274 -1.34 3.51 10.31
CA GLN A 274 0.05 3.99 10.36
C GLN A 274 1.04 2.98 10.98
N PRO A 275 0.76 2.29 12.10
CA PRO A 275 1.68 1.27 12.61
C PRO A 275 1.80 0.07 11.67
N GLU A 276 0.73 -0.35 10.96
CA GLU A 276 0.83 -1.42 9.95
C GLU A 276 1.76 -1.02 8.80
N ILE A 277 1.67 0.25 8.37
CA ILE A 277 2.54 0.81 7.34
C ILE A 277 3.99 0.80 7.82
N LEU A 278 4.29 1.36 9.00
CA LEU A 278 5.65 1.41 9.55
C LEU A 278 6.29 0.04 9.66
N ARG A 279 5.58 -0.94 10.23
CA ARG A 279 6.04 -2.34 10.30
C ARG A 279 6.41 -2.92 8.94
N THR A 280 5.64 -2.55 7.91
CA THR A 280 5.81 -3.03 6.54
C THR A 280 7.03 -2.36 5.88
N VAL A 281 7.12 -1.03 5.90
CA VAL A 281 8.21 -0.29 5.23
C VAL A 281 9.54 -0.42 5.96
N TYR A 282 9.53 -0.66 7.27
CA TYR A 282 10.73 -1.03 8.02
C TYR A 282 11.17 -2.46 7.73
N GLY A 283 10.28 -3.30 7.19
CA GLY A 283 10.55 -4.71 6.93
C GLY A 283 10.83 -5.52 8.20
N THR A 284 10.49 -5.01 9.39
CA THR A 284 10.77 -5.64 10.69
C THR A 284 9.55 -6.37 11.26
N GLY A 285 8.35 -5.88 10.96
CA GLY A 285 7.12 -6.32 11.64
C GLY A 285 6.91 -5.63 12.99
N ASP A 286 7.71 -4.61 13.29
CA ASP A 286 7.69 -3.81 14.52
C ASP A 286 7.83 -2.31 14.21
N GLU A 287 6.79 -1.52 14.47
CA GLU A 287 6.72 -0.08 14.21
C GLU A 287 7.69 0.76 15.06
N SER A 288 8.26 0.18 16.12
CA SER A 288 9.27 0.81 16.95
C SER A 288 10.70 0.55 16.47
N ARG A 289 10.88 -0.36 15.50
CA ARG A 289 12.20 -0.79 15.00
C ARG A 289 12.38 -0.41 13.53
N PRO A 290 12.96 0.77 13.25
CA PRO A 290 13.37 1.18 11.91
C PRO A 290 14.23 0.17 11.18
N GLY A 291 14.17 0.20 9.85
CA GLY A 291 14.86 -0.72 8.96
C GLY A 291 14.40 -0.55 7.52
N GLY A 292 14.73 -1.53 6.66
CA GLY A 292 14.20 -1.61 5.31
C GLY A 292 14.37 -0.31 4.52
N PHE A 293 13.26 0.24 4.03
CA PHE A 293 13.24 1.45 3.21
C PHE A 293 13.42 2.74 4.01
N LEU A 294 13.21 2.70 5.33
CA LEU A 294 13.37 3.83 6.26
C LEU A 294 14.32 3.42 7.40
N PRO A 295 15.64 3.26 7.12
CA PRO A 295 16.61 2.74 8.08
C PRO A 295 16.73 3.58 9.37
N ASN A 296 16.50 4.89 9.26
CA ASN A 296 16.50 5.80 10.41
C ASN A 296 15.09 6.14 10.90
N GLY A 297 14.07 5.43 10.43
CA GLY A 297 12.67 5.62 10.79
C GLY A 297 11.99 6.72 9.98
N GLY A 298 10.66 6.71 10.03
CA GLY A 298 9.82 7.74 9.45
C GLY A 298 9.86 9.06 10.23
N VAL A 299 9.39 10.11 9.56
CA VAL A 299 9.29 11.49 10.03
C VAL A 299 7.82 11.90 10.24
N GLY A 300 7.62 13.06 10.87
CA GLY A 300 6.30 13.54 11.29
C GLY A 300 5.92 13.02 12.68
N ARG A 301 4.96 13.70 13.32
CA ARG A 301 4.62 13.45 14.75
C ARG A 301 4.22 12.01 15.02
N ILE A 302 3.42 11.41 14.12
CA ILE A 302 2.95 10.01 14.27
C ILE A 302 4.12 9.03 14.21
N ALA A 303 4.96 9.10 13.17
CA ALA A 303 6.05 8.13 13.00
C ALA A 303 7.11 8.23 14.11
N MET A 304 7.43 9.45 14.54
CA MET A 304 8.41 9.69 15.61
C MET A 304 7.94 9.18 16.97
N ARG A 305 6.63 9.12 17.23
CA ARG A 305 6.07 8.61 18.50
C ARG A 305 6.44 7.16 18.78
N PHE A 306 6.56 6.32 17.75
CA PHE A 306 6.89 4.90 17.92
C PHE A 306 8.36 4.64 18.22
N ARG A 307 9.24 5.62 18.00
CA ARG A 307 10.68 5.50 18.23
C ARG A 307 11.11 5.96 19.63
N ALA A 308 10.20 6.58 20.38
CA ALA A 308 10.49 7.25 21.65
C ALA A 308 10.46 6.29 22.86
N THR A 309 10.69 4.99 22.65
CA THR A 309 10.71 3.94 23.69
C THR A 309 11.96 3.10 23.54
#